data_AF-A0A6A2Z6N4-F1
#
_entry.id   AF-A0A6A2Z6N4-F1
#
_cell.length_a   1.000
_cell.length_b   1.000
_cell.length_c   1.000
_cell.angle_alpha   90.00
_cell.angle_beta   90.00
_cell.angle_gamma   90.00
#
_symmetry.space_group_name_H-M   'P 1'
#
loop_
_entity.id
_entity.type
_entity.pdbx_description
1 polymer ?
#
loop_
_entity_poly.entity_id
_entity_poly.type
_entity_poly.pdbx_seq_one_letter_code
_entity_poly.pdbx_strand_id
1 'polypeptide(L)'
;MNEAGLAECIVRAVNACHPSSCTLPKACLTFFNIILTGGSTLFPRFAERLEKDLRPLVPDDSQINIITQEDPILGVWRGGSLLASSPDYESMHITKAEYEELGSARCQLFDATVHWISSGSYGLQTKWFGGLTEFAETCGI
;
A
#
# COMPACT_ATOMS: atom_id res chain seq x y z
N MET A 1 7.36 27.41 9.27
CA MET A 1 6.47 26.24 9.24
C MET A 1 6.61 25.53 10.58
N ASN A 2 5.50 25.26 11.27
CA ASN A 2 5.47 24.56 12.56
C ASN A 2 4.74 23.22 12.38
N GLU A 3 5.33 22.35 11.57
CA GLU A 3 4.77 21.04 11.22
C GLU A 3 5.73 19.93 11.67
N ALA A 4 5.17 18.78 12.02
CA ALA A 4 5.94 17.61 12.44
C ALA A 4 6.73 17.02 11.26
N GLY A 5 7.90 16.44 11.57
CA GLY A 5 8.71 15.76 10.57
C GLY A 5 8.10 14.44 10.11
N LEU A 6 8.55 13.92 8.96
CA LEU A 6 8.07 12.64 8.41
C LEU A 6 8.18 11.48 9.41
N ALA A 7 9.36 11.32 10.04
CA ALA A 7 9.60 10.25 11.02
C ALA A 7 8.68 10.36 12.25
N GLU A 8 8.42 11.58 12.71
CA GLU A 8 7.51 11.84 13.84
C GLU A 8 6.06 11.51 13.47
N CYS A 9 5.61 11.89 12.27
CA CYS A 9 4.30 11.55 11.76
C CYS A 9 4.10 10.03 11.66
N ILE A 10 5.10 9.29 11.20
CA ILE A 10 5.05 7.82 11.13
C ILE A 10 4.83 7.23 12.53
N VAL A 11 5.65 7.63 13.51
CA VAL A 11 5.55 7.08 14.88
C VAL A 11 4.23 7.46 15.53
N ARG A 12 3.75 8.69 15.33
CA ARG A 12 2.43 9.11 15.81
C ARG A 12 1.30 8.30 15.20
N ALA A 13 1.35 8.05 13.89
CA ALA A 13 0.34 7.24 13.20
C ALA A 13 0.31 5.80 13.75
N VAL A 14 1.47 5.17 13.94
CA VAL A 14 1.55 3.83 14.52
C VAL A 14 1.01 3.81 15.95
N ASN A 15 1.35 4.80 16.77
CA ASN A 15 0.87 4.90 18.15
C ASN A 15 -0.64 5.20 18.24
N ALA A 16 -1.22 5.86 17.24
CA ALA A 16 -2.64 6.16 17.16
C ALA A 16 -3.50 4.94 16.79
N CYS A 17 -2.92 3.89 16.21
CA CYS A 17 -3.66 2.67 15.85
C CYS A 17 -4.29 1.99 17.09
N HIS A 18 -5.60 1.70 16.99
CA HIS A 18 -6.40 1.16 18.09
C HIS A 18 -6.01 -0.30 18.42
N PRO A 19 -5.94 -0.71 19.71
CA PRO A 19 -5.49 -2.05 20.11
C PRO A 19 -6.38 -3.20 19.64
N SER A 20 -7.64 -2.94 19.27
CA SER A 20 -8.56 -3.99 18.80
C SER A 20 -8.53 -4.23 17.29
N SER A 21 -7.85 -3.39 16.51
CA SER A 21 -7.78 -3.52 15.04
C SER A 21 -6.61 -4.41 14.60
N CYS A 22 -5.67 -4.69 15.49
CA CYS A 22 -4.56 -5.61 15.25
C CYS A 22 -4.76 -6.85 16.12
N THR A 23 -4.98 -8.00 15.49
CA THR A 23 -5.00 -9.32 16.16
C THR A 23 -3.62 -9.70 16.75
N LEU A 24 -2.57 -8.96 16.38
CA LEU A 24 -1.18 -9.17 16.80
C LEU A 24 -0.71 -8.01 17.69
N PRO A 25 0.28 -8.23 18.60
CA PRO A 25 0.74 -7.21 19.54
C PRO A 25 1.16 -5.92 18.82
N LYS A 26 0.71 -4.75 19.31
CA LYS A 26 0.96 -3.40 18.76
C LYS A 26 2.42 -3.09 18.38
N ALA A 27 3.38 -3.73 19.05
CA ALA A 27 4.81 -3.55 18.78
C ALA A 27 5.33 -4.36 17.58
N CYS A 28 4.59 -5.40 17.13
CA CYS A 28 5.15 -6.49 16.32
C CYS A 28 4.86 -6.42 14.82
N LEU A 29 4.11 -5.44 14.30
CA LEU A 29 3.77 -5.45 12.86
C LEU A 29 4.07 -4.16 12.10
N THR A 30 3.87 -2.99 12.70
CA THR A 30 3.80 -1.76 11.90
C THR A 30 5.16 -1.10 11.61
N PHE A 31 6.18 -1.38 12.44
CA PHE A 31 7.57 -0.98 12.13
C PHE A 31 8.34 -2.02 11.32
N PHE A 32 7.79 -3.24 11.20
CA PHE A 32 8.52 -4.36 10.61
C PHE A 32 8.69 -4.27 9.12
N ASN A 33 7.86 -3.52 8.39
CA ASN A 33 7.97 -3.35 6.94
C ASN A 33 7.42 -1.99 6.51
N ILE A 34 8.31 -1.07 6.13
CA ILE A 34 7.99 0.22 5.52
C ILE A 34 8.28 0.10 4.03
N ILE A 35 7.25 0.19 3.19
CA ILE A 35 7.41 0.15 1.74
C ILE A 35 7.52 1.58 1.19
N LEU A 36 8.59 1.87 0.47
CA LEU A 36 8.81 3.15 -0.17
C LEU A 36 8.26 3.13 -1.61
N THR A 37 7.28 3.99 -1.85
CA THR A 37 6.56 4.16 -3.12
C THR A 37 6.44 5.64 -3.49
N GLY A 38 6.36 5.93 -4.79
CA GLY A 38 6.26 7.29 -5.34
C GLY A 38 7.58 7.86 -5.88
N GLY A 39 7.51 9.05 -6.48
CA GLY A 39 8.68 9.70 -7.07
C GLY A 39 9.65 10.27 -6.04
N SER A 40 9.15 10.72 -4.88
CA SER A 40 9.97 11.33 -3.82
C SER A 40 10.92 10.34 -3.13
N THR A 41 10.69 9.03 -3.27
CA THR A 41 11.57 8.01 -2.68
C THR A 41 12.81 7.74 -3.52
N LEU A 42 12.87 8.28 -4.75
CA LEU A 42 14.01 8.16 -5.65
C LEU A 42 15.18 9.10 -5.30
N PHE A 43 15.00 9.99 -4.32
CA PHE A 43 16.13 10.79 -3.85
C PHE A 43 17.24 9.89 -3.31
N PRO A 44 18.51 10.17 -3.67
CA PRO A 44 19.62 9.34 -3.26
C PRO A 44 19.69 9.26 -1.73
N ARG A 45 19.84 8.04 -1.20
CA ARG A 45 19.97 7.76 0.24
C ARG A 45 18.76 8.16 1.08
N PHE A 46 17.58 8.30 0.45
CA PHE A 46 16.34 8.62 1.18
C PHE A 46 16.00 7.55 2.22
N ALA A 47 16.12 6.26 1.86
CA ALA A 47 15.86 5.15 2.78
C ALA A 47 16.79 5.19 4.01
N GLU A 48 18.09 5.38 3.81
CA GLU A 48 19.08 5.50 4.90
C GLU A 48 18.78 6.69 5.81
N ARG A 49 18.38 7.82 5.22
CA ARG A 49 18.02 9.02 5.98
C ARG A 49 16.77 8.78 6.83
N LEU A 50 15.76 8.13 6.26
CA LEU A 50 14.54 7.80 6.96
C LEU A 50 14.79 6.82 8.12
N GLU A 51 15.61 5.80 7.89
CA GLU A 51 16.01 4.85 8.93
C GLU A 51 16.70 5.55 10.11
N LYS A 52 17.65 6.44 9.80
CA LYS A 52 18.37 7.21 10.80
C LYS A 52 17.45 8.12 11.62
N ASP A 53 16.47 8.75 10.97
CA ASP A 53 15.51 9.65 11.63
C ASP A 53 14.48 8.87 12.46
N LEU A 54 14.15 7.63 12.08
CA LEU A 54 13.23 6.75 12.82
C LEU A 54 13.89 6.08 14.02
N ARG A 55 15.17 5.68 13.94
CA ARG A 55 15.85 4.95 15.01
C ARG A 55 15.74 5.56 16.41
N PRO A 56 15.89 6.89 16.62
CA PRO A 56 15.76 7.48 17.96
C PRO A 56 14.31 7.55 18.46
N LEU A 57 13.32 7.35 17.59
CA LEU A 57 11.89 7.46 17.92
C LEU A 57 11.21 6.11 18.17
N VAL A 58 11.90 5.01 17.85
CA VAL A 58 11.37 3.65 17.93
C VAL A 58 12.14 2.88 19.03
N PRO A 59 11.47 2.01 19.82
CA PRO A 59 12.12 1.16 20.81
C PRO A 59 13.25 0.30 20.23
N ASP A 60 14.28 0.03 21.05
CA ASP A 60 15.51 -0.60 20.55
C ASP A 60 15.34 -2.05 20.06
N ASP A 61 14.37 -2.74 20.64
CA ASP A 61 13.95 -4.12 20.34
C ASP A 61 13.15 -4.25 19.03
N SER A 62 12.71 -3.14 18.44
CA SER A 62 11.95 -3.14 17.20
C SER A 62 12.86 -3.14 15.99
N GLN A 63 12.64 -4.08 15.07
CA GLN A 63 13.34 -4.15 13.80
C GLN A 63 12.65 -3.25 12.76
N ILE A 64 13.41 -2.29 12.21
CA ILE A 64 12.93 -1.42 11.14
C ILE A 64 13.40 -2.02 9.82
N ASN A 65 12.48 -2.44 8.95
CA ASN A 65 12.79 -2.89 7.60
C ASN A 65 12.23 -1.88 6.59
N ILE A 66 13.09 -1.19 5.86
CA ILE A 66 12.68 -0.26 4.81
C ILE A 66 12.91 -0.95 3.46
N ILE A 67 11.82 -1.25 2.76
CA ILE A 67 11.81 -1.93 1.47
C ILE A 67 11.57 -0.88 0.38
N THR A 68 12.57 -0.70 -0.49
CA THR A 68 12.42 0.08 -1.72
C THR A 68 11.92 -0.80 -2.85
N GLN A 69 10.85 -0.41 -3.53
CA GLN A 69 10.43 -1.07 -4.78
C GLN A 69 11.45 -0.81 -5.90
N GLU A 70 11.58 -1.76 -6.83
CA GLU A 70 12.41 -1.60 -8.05
C GLU A 70 11.94 -0.41 -8.90
N ASP A 71 10.61 -0.28 -9.10
CA ASP A 71 9.99 0.82 -9.84
C ASP A 71 8.92 1.53 -8.98
N PRO A 72 9.31 2.43 -8.06
CA PRO A 72 8.38 3.05 -7.11
C PRO A 72 7.35 4.00 -7.77
N ILE A 73 7.62 4.48 -9.00
CA ILE A 73 6.67 5.27 -9.80
C ILE A 73 5.55 4.39 -10.36
N LEU A 74 5.89 3.19 -10.82
CA LEU A 74 4.94 2.25 -11.44
C LEU A 74 4.29 1.32 -10.42
N GLY A 75 4.79 1.27 -9.18
CA GLY A 75 4.31 0.38 -8.13
C GLY A 75 2.79 0.48 -7.89
N VAL A 76 2.28 1.72 -7.83
CA VAL A 76 0.84 1.97 -7.63
C VAL A 76 0.02 1.45 -8.81
N TRP A 77 0.44 1.73 -10.04
CA TRP A 77 -0.25 1.27 -11.24
C TRP A 77 -0.23 -0.26 -11.38
N ARG A 78 0.92 -0.88 -11.09
CA ARG A 78 1.05 -2.35 -11.07
C ARG A 78 0.11 -2.99 -10.05
N GLY A 79 0.02 -2.42 -8.85
CA GLY A 79 -0.91 -2.88 -7.83
C GLY A 79 -2.37 -2.77 -8.27
N GLY A 80 -2.75 -1.64 -8.87
CA GLY A 80 -4.10 -1.43 -9.41
C GLY A 80 -4.44 -2.38 -10.56
N SER A 81 -3.52 -2.59 -11.50
CA SER A 81 -3.72 -3.54 -12.60
C SER A 81 -3.86 -4.98 -12.09
N LEU A 82 -3.07 -5.37 -11.09
CA LEU A 82 -3.18 -6.69 -10.48
C LEU A 82 -4.51 -6.87 -9.74
N LEU A 83 -4.95 -5.84 -9.00
CA LEU A 83 -6.24 -5.84 -8.32
C LEU A 83 -7.40 -5.99 -9.32
N ALA A 84 -7.36 -5.24 -10.43
CA ALA A 84 -8.37 -5.30 -11.48
C ALA A 84 -8.43 -6.65 -12.20
N SER A 85 -7.30 -7.37 -12.27
CA SER A 85 -7.22 -8.72 -12.83
C SER A 85 -7.51 -9.84 -11.81
N SER A 86 -7.74 -9.50 -10.53
CA SER A 86 -8.05 -10.49 -9.50
C SER A 86 -9.48 -11.02 -9.68
N PRO A 87 -9.74 -12.32 -9.47
CA PRO A 87 -11.10 -12.86 -9.46
C PRO A 87 -12.01 -12.20 -8.42
N ASP A 88 -11.43 -11.64 -7.35
CA ASP A 88 -12.19 -10.94 -6.30
C ASP A 88 -12.73 -9.58 -6.78
N TYR A 89 -12.19 -9.03 -7.88
CA TYR A 89 -12.56 -7.71 -8.40
C TYR A 89 -14.05 -7.59 -8.71
N GLU A 90 -14.68 -8.69 -9.15
CA GLU A 90 -16.12 -8.75 -9.43
C GLU A 90 -16.96 -8.43 -8.19
N SER A 91 -16.49 -8.80 -6.99
CA SER A 91 -17.18 -8.52 -5.73
C SER A 91 -16.87 -7.15 -5.15
N MET A 92 -15.82 -6.49 -5.67
CA MET A 92 -15.32 -5.23 -5.14
C MET A 92 -15.83 -4.03 -5.97
N HIS A 93 -15.94 -4.15 -7.30
CA HIS A 93 -16.30 -3.01 -8.14
C HIS A 93 -17.70 -2.44 -7.82
N ILE A 94 -17.88 -1.15 -8.11
CA ILE A 94 -19.17 -0.46 -7.97
C ILE A 94 -19.75 -0.25 -9.36
N THR A 95 -20.95 -0.76 -9.57
CA THR A 95 -21.68 -0.57 -10.82
C THR A 95 -22.30 0.83 -10.89
N LYS A 96 -22.58 1.28 -12.11
CA LYS A 96 -23.31 2.54 -12.32
C LYS A 96 -24.66 2.58 -11.61
N ALA A 97 -25.40 1.46 -11.63
CA ALA A 97 -26.71 1.35 -10.97
C ALA A 97 -26.60 1.54 -9.45
N GLU A 98 -25.65 0.89 -8.79
CA GLU A 98 -25.42 1.06 -7.35
C GLU A 98 -25.04 2.51 -7.01
N TYR A 99 -24.25 3.17 -7.86
CA TYR A 99 -23.90 4.58 -7.66
C TYR A 99 -25.11 5.51 -7.85
N GLU A 100 -25.98 5.24 -8.81
CA GLU A 100 -27.19 6.05 -9.03
C GLU A 100 -28.19 5.93 -7.87
N GLU A 101 -28.26 4.76 -7.22
CA GLU A 101 -29.16 4.53 -6.07
C GLU A 101 -28.62 5.09 -4.76
N LEU A 102 -27.33 4.85 -4.46
CA LEU A 102 -26.71 5.14 -3.16
C LEU A 102 -25.80 6.38 -3.18
N GLY A 103 -25.52 6.91 -4.37
CA GLY A 103 -24.65 8.07 -4.57
C GLY A 103 -23.21 7.83 -4.10
N SER A 104 -22.57 8.91 -3.67
CA SER A 104 -21.19 8.89 -3.18
C SER A 104 -20.99 8.06 -1.91
N ALA A 105 -22.05 7.75 -1.16
CA ALA A 105 -21.97 6.90 0.03
C ALA A 105 -21.50 5.48 -0.32
N ARG A 106 -21.89 4.95 -1.49
CA ARG A 106 -21.43 3.63 -1.94
C ARG A 106 -19.92 3.60 -2.18
N CYS A 107 -19.36 4.66 -2.76
CA CYS A 107 -17.91 4.78 -2.98
C CYS A 107 -17.11 4.90 -1.69
N GLN A 108 -17.70 5.46 -0.62
CA GLN A 108 -17.03 5.59 0.67
C GLN A 108 -16.97 4.27 1.46
N LEU A 109 -17.85 3.33 1.12
CA LEU A 109 -17.91 1.99 1.70
C LEU A 109 -17.08 0.97 0.90
N PHE A 110 -16.49 1.39 -0.22
CA PHE A 110 -15.60 0.55 -1.00
C PHE A 110 -14.33 0.28 -0.18
N ASP A 111 -14.25 -0.94 0.35
CA ASP A 111 -13.06 -1.41 1.02
C ASP A 111 -12.19 -2.17 0.02
N ALA A 112 -11.16 -1.50 -0.47
CA ALA A 112 -10.13 -2.10 -1.32
C ALA A 112 -9.08 -2.87 -0.50
N THR A 113 -9.41 -3.36 0.70
CA THR A 113 -8.50 -4.16 1.51
C THR A 113 -8.20 -5.46 0.78
N VAL A 114 -7.17 -5.42 -0.05
CA VAL A 114 -6.51 -6.59 -0.60
C VAL A 114 -5.89 -7.29 0.59
N HIS A 115 -6.41 -8.47 0.96
CA HIS A 115 -5.71 -9.38 1.86
C HIS A 115 -4.43 -9.85 1.14
N TRP A 116 -3.40 -9.00 1.15
CA TRP A 116 -2.09 -9.32 0.59
C TRP A 116 -1.41 -10.27 1.58
N ILE A 117 -1.80 -11.54 1.52
CA ILE A 117 -1.06 -12.61 2.21
C ILE A 117 0.26 -12.72 1.47
N SER A 118 1.35 -12.38 2.16
CA SER A 118 2.70 -12.72 1.74
C SER A 118 2.86 -14.24 1.77
N SER A 119 2.27 -14.96 0.82
CA SER A 119 2.59 -16.36 0.60
C SER A 119 3.85 -16.42 -0.24
N GLY A 120 4.96 -16.65 0.48
CA GLY A 120 6.17 -17.37 0.10
C GLY A 120 6.55 -17.48 -1.39
N SER A 121 7.81 -17.14 -1.65
CA SER A 121 8.70 -17.89 -2.54
C SER A 121 8.19 -18.20 -3.95
N TYR A 122 7.93 -17.16 -4.75
CA TYR A 122 8.06 -17.29 -6.20
C TYR A 122 8.92 -16.13 -6.70
N GLY A 123 10.15 -16.49 -7.08
CA GLY A 123 11.14 -15.56 -7.56
C GLY A 123 10.70 -14.82 -8.81
N LEU A 124 11.37 -13.69 -9.03
CA LEU A 124 11.63 -13.05 -10.32
C LEU A 124 11.04 -13.81 -11.52
N GLN A 125 9.80 -13.51 -11.88
CA GLN A 125 9.33 -13.71 -13.25
C GLN A 125 8.68 -12.41 -13.74
N THR A 126 9.52 -11.58 -14.34
CA THR A 126 9.11 -10.69 -15.42
C THR A 126 8.53 -11.56 -16.54
N LYS A 127 7.21 -11.78 -16.53
CA LYS A 127 6.49 -12.30 -17.69
C LYS A 127 5.47 -11.25 -18.12
N TRP A 128 5.98 -10.32 -18.92
CA TRP A 128 5.20 -9.40 -19.72
C TRP A 128 4.41 -10.23 -20.75
N PHE A 129 3.11 -10.44 -20.51
CA PHE A 129 2.20 -10.72 -21.61
C PHE A 129 1.73 -9.39 -22.16
N GLY A 130 2.25 -9.06 -23.34
CA GLY A 130 1.76 -7.95 -24.14
C GLY A 130 0.30 -8.19 -24.53
N GLY A 131 -0.52 -7.16 -24.34
CA GLY A 131 -1.94 -7.17 -24.67
C GLY A 131 -2.65 -5.94 -24.13
N LEU A 132 -2.16 -4.74 -24.46
CA LEU A 132 -2.78 -3.45 -24.10
C LEU A 132 -4.10 -3.16 -24.85
N THR A 133 -4.69 -4.15 -25.50
CA THR A 133 -5.90 -3.99 -26.33
C THR A 133 -7.16 -4.63 -25.78
N GLU A 134 -7.09 -5.41 -24.69
CA GLU A 134 -8.27 -6.19 -24.23
C GLU A 134 -8.97 -5.61 -22.98
N PHE A 135 -8.36 -4.65 -22.30
CA PHE A 135 -9.00 -3.99 -21.13
C PHE A 135 -10.08 -2.97 -21.54
N ALA A 136 -10.01 -2.42 -22.76
CA ALA A 136 -10.98 -1.44 -23.25
C ALA A 136 -12.35 -2.04 -23.58
N GLU A 137 -12.42 -3.32 -24.00
CA GLU A 137 -13.69 -3.94 -24.41
C GLU A 137 -14.52 -4.48 -23.23
N THR A 138 -13.90 -4.74 -22.08
CA THR A 138 -14.63 -5.26 -20.91
C THR A 138 -15.24 -4.15 -20.05
N CYS A 139 -14.70 -2.93 -20.11
CA CYS A 139 -15.15 -1.81 -19.27
C CYS A 139 -16.21 -0.90 -19.90
N GLY A 140 -16.55 -1.04 -21.19
CA GLY A 140 -17.65 -0.29 -21.81
C GLY A 140 -17.64 1.23 -21.57
N ILE A 141 -16.45 1.83 -21.52
CA ILE A 141 -16.25 3.30 -21.51
C ILE A 141 -15.89 3.76 -22.91
#